data_AF-A0AAV9MK48-F1
#
_entry.id   AF-A0AAV9MK48-F1
#
_cell.length_a   1.000
_cell.length_b   1.000
_cell.length_c   1.000
_cell.angle_alpha   90.00
_cell.angle_beta   90.00
_cell.angle_gamma   90.00
#
_symmetry.space_group_name_H-M   'P 1'
#
loop_
_entity.id
_entity.type
_entity.pdbx_description
1 polymer ?
#
loop_
_entity_poly.entity_id
_entity_poly.type
_entity_poly.pdbx_seq_one_letter_code
_entity_poly.pdbx_strand_id
1 'polypeptide(L)'
;MYVWKPICCLFGEGILTVLYFVGMDRFPKFDMVVEAPVLLKMWYDDLNVFHKRDLNKYVGALTELINMVGWPELVEVLTGYWDNERMVFRFGTMEITPTIEEIRDGIDTVGTGLERRVRKQESILIPNKPTLEDIINWLGLRKDYAHWAEGSSISFMNLYTRFGHASFYSNYNQEFRVTFKEWDGIRPLAFTIALLGTMVFSQGPSLSINTRVVMLAHTLFHGHLNQGQVKYYPIAPVILSDMYRALGRCKEGHRYFQGCNLLLQWWILSHLAKGRGTQQLHTLDNNNSLKGLNDVLFWADLENRKTRGRWAQIFSELREDDIQWMFDRFISKDVIVRGHRQLVLPLPGIRVRKNTNYPPNAYYRIYVFDIRDDRVHEASEMLREWKKAVRMDEKTIAVDWFNAGYDENYKAWLKDNIQGISFPVPNIYRSVEDKESKALIELREVKKEAQKMHNEFLRKQEEDKYAFESVTQELESLRSDLGELNLWIEDKKNGMCREDWEEKGRRSEGYLLMIQYRLQHLMAQNKRSKLEAGPSGTS
;
A
#
# COMPACT_ATOMS: atom_id res chain seq x y z
N MET A 1 28.63 34.25 30.70
CA MET A 1 29.04 34.60 29.33
C MET A 1 28.36 33.56 28.44
N TYR A 2 27.13 33.75 28.00
CA TYR A 2 26.74 34.59 26.87
C TYR A 2 25.47 35.42 27.13
N VAL A 3 25.42 36.53 26.40
CA VAL A 3 24.56 37.69 26.56
C VAL A 3 23.18 37.44 25.96
N TRP A 4 22.13 37.68 26.73
CA TRP A 4 20.80 38.00 26.22
C TRP A 4 20.75 39.50 25.88
N LYS A 5 20.38 39.86 24.64
CA LYS A 5 19.64 41.09 24.37
C LYS A 5 18.71 40.93 23.15
N PRO A 6 17.51 41.52 23.21
CA PRO A 6 16.42 41.33 22.25
C PRO A 6 16.43 42.41 21.17
N ILE A 7 15.81 42.13 20.01
CA ILE A 7 15.35 43.16 19.08
C ILE A 7 13.89 42.86 18.74
N CYS A 8 13.01 43.74 19.20
CA CYS A 8 11.64 43.88 18.75
C CYS A 8 11.58 44.75 17.48
N CYS A 9 10.49 44.51 16.73
CA CYS A 9 9.83 45.39 15.77
C CYS A 9 10.44 45.51 14.36
N LEU A 10 9.67 45.05 13.36
CA LEU A 10 8.97 45.97 12.43
C LEU A 10 7.75 45.27 11.84
N PHE A 11 6.58 45.82 12.14
CA PHE A 11 5.27 45.50 11.57
C PHE A 11 5.28 45.80 10.07
N GLY A 12 4.88 44.81 9.26
CA GLY A 12 4.65 44.97 7.83
C GLY A 12 3.92 43.80 7.16
N GLU A 13 3.18 42.97 7.91
CA GLU A 13 2.58 41.72 7.39
C GLU A 13 1.05 41.64 7.57
N GLY A 14 0.35 42.76 7.42
CA GLY A 14 -1.11 42.77 7.49
C GLY A 14 -1.83 42.39 6.18
N ILE A 15 -1.16 42.58 5.03
CA ILE A 15 -1.80 42.44 3.70
C ILE A 15 -1.24 41.23 2.91
N LEU A 16 0.00 40.80 3.17
CA LEU A 16 0.60 39.63 2.50
C LEU A 16 0.06 38.29 3.02
N THR A 17 -0.31 38.22 4.31
CA THR A 17 -0.78 36.97 4.95
C THR A 17 -2.18 36.58 4.48
N VAL A 18 -2.99 37.56 4.05
CA VAL A 18 -4.34 37.33 3.53
C VAL A 18 -4.33 36.72 2.13
N LEU A 19 -3.30 36.99 1.30
CA LEU A 19 -3.17 36.39 -0.03
C LEU A 19 -2.56 34.99 -0.02
N TYR A 20 -1.79 34.63 1.02
CA TYR A 20 -1.19 33.31 1.20
C TYR A 20 -2.24 32.18 1.38
N PHE A 21 -3.40 32.49 1.96
CA PHE A 21 -4.44 31.50 2.25
C PHE A 21 -5.45 31.27 1.11
N VAL A 22 -5.66 32.26 0.23
CA VAL A 22 -6.78 32.24 -0.73
C VAL A 22 -6.55 31.30 -1.93
N GLY A 23 -5.32 30.81 -2.13
CA GLY A 23 -4.97 29.89 -3.23
C GLY A 23 -4.90 28.40 -2.84
N MET A 24 -4.43 28.07 -1.63
CA MET A 24 -4.12 26.69 -1.22
C MET A 24 -5.31 25.92 -0.64
N ASP A 25 -6.37 26.60 -0.19
CA ASP A 25 -7.58 25.97 0.37
C ASP A 25 -8.58 25.50 -0.69
N ARG A 26 -8.19 25.48 -1.97
CA ARG A 26 -9.10 25.13 -3.08
C ARG A 26 -9.23 23.63 -3.35
N PHE A 27 -8.26 22.84 -2.94
CA PHE A 27 -8.29 21.39 -3.14
C PHE A 27 -8.74 20.69 -1.87
N PRO A 28 -9.60 19.66 -1.98
CA PRO A 28 -10.03 18.88 -0.83
C PRO A 28 -8.81 18.25 -0.14
N LYS A 29 -8.80 18.28 1.19
CA LYS A 29 -7.80 17.59 2.02
C LYS A 29 -8.44 16.39 2.68
N PHE A 30 -7.81 15.23 2.54
CA PHE A 30 -8.33 13.99 3.10
C PHE A 30 -7.21 12.96 3.27
N ASP A 31 -7.40 12.08 4.24
CA ASP A 31 -6.54 10.95 4.49
C ASP A 31 -6.76 9.86 3.43
N MET A 32 -5.75 9.02 3.21
CA MET A 32 -5.82 7.88 2.28
C MET A 32 -4.73 6.85 2.60
N VAL A 33 -4.68 5.77 1.83
CA VAL A 33 -3.59 4.80 1.94
C VAL A 33 -2.31 5.40 1.36
N VAL A 34 -1.31 5.65 2.21
CA VAL A 34 0.01 6.12 1.77
C VAL A 34 0.98 4.96 1.59
N GLU A 35 0.99 4.01 2.52
CA GLU A 35 1.83 2.82 2.45
C GLU A 35 1.09 1.61 3.00
N ALA A 36 1.54 0.42 2.62
CA ALA A 36 0.98 -0.80 3.16
C ALA A 36 1.34 -1.01 4.63
N PRO A 37 0.41 -1.54 5.46
CA PRO A 37 0.74 -1.93 6.82
C PRO A 37 1.94 -2.88 6.86
N VAL A 38 2.88 -2.64 7.77
CA VAL A 38 4.11 -3.45 7.89
C VAL A 38 3.80 -4.94 8.01
N LEU A 39 2.79 -5.28 8.81
CA LEU A 39 2.35 -6.67 9.00
C LEU A 39 1.78 -7.31 7.72
N LEU A 40 1.21 -6.52 6.81
CA LEU A 40 0.75 -7.03 5.51
C LEU A 40 1.95 -7.39 4.62
N LYS A 41 3.01 -6.57 4.62
CA LYS A 41 4.28 -6.89 3.93
C LYS A 41 4.93 -8.15 4.52
N MET A 42 5.05 -8.23 5.85
CA MET A 42 5.58 -9.41 6.53
C MET A 42 4.77 -10.68 6.23
N TRP A 43 3.44 -10.57 6.18
CA TRP A 43 2.59 -11.70 5.79
C TRP A 43 2.88 -12.14 4.36
N TYR A 44 2.95 -11.21 3.41
CA TYR A 44 3.29 -11.54 2.02
C TYR A 44 4.65 -12.25 1.92
N ASP A 45 5.64 -11.81 2.69
CA ASP A 45 6.97 -12.42 2.70
C ASP A 45 6.97 -13.84 3.25
N ASP A 46 6.14 -14.12 4.27
CA ASP A 46 5.97 -15.46 4.86
C ASP A 46 5.18 -16.44 3.96
N LEU A 47 4.51 -15.95 2.92
CA LEU A 47 3.84 -16.83 1.95
C LEU A 47 4.86 -17.59 1.10
N ASN A 48 4.71 -18.92 1.06
CA ASN A 48 5.54 -19.79 0.24
C ASN A 48 5.28 -19.58 -1.28
N VAL A 49 6.10 -20.24 -2.11
CA VAL A 49 6.04 -20.12 -3.57
C VAL A 49 4.67 -20.55 -4.14
N PHE A 50 4.03 -21.58 -3.57
CA PHE A 50 2.72 -22.03 -4.01
C PHE A 50 1.62 -21.02 -3.69
N HIS A 51 1.65 -20.43 -2.49
CA HIS A 51 0.75 -19.35 -2.11
C HIS A 51 0.89 -18.13 -3.02
N LYS A 52 2.13 -17.69 -3.29
CA LYS A 52 2.39 -16.57 -4.20
C LYS A 52 1.93 -16.86 -5.63
N ARG A 53 2.03 -18.12 -6.08
CA ARG A 53 1.47 -18.56 -7.36
C ARG A 53 -0.06 -18.47 -7.39
N ASP A 54 -0.73 -18.88 -6.32
CA ASP A 54 -2.20 -18.76 -6.21
C ASP A 54 -2.63 -17.29 -6.17
N LEU A 55 -1.92 -16.44 -5.44
CA LEU A 55 -2.15 -14.99 -5.47
C LEU A 55 -1.99 -14.43 -6.89
N ASN A 56 -0.91 -14.77 -7.60
CA ASN A 56 -0.73 -14.31 -8.98
C ASN A 56 -1.87 -14.82 -9.91
N LYS A 57 -2.39 -16.02 -9.67
CA LYS A 57 -3.48 -16.61 -10.44
C LYS A 57 -4.84 -15.91 -10.21
N TYR A 58 -5.16 -15.60 -8.95
CA TYR A 58 -6.50 -15.15 -8.55
C TYR A 58 -6.59 -13.64 -8.29
N VAL A 59 -5.49 -13.03 -7.86
CA VAL A 59 -5.40 -11.62 -7.44
C VAL A 59 -4.63 -10.79 -8.46
N GLY A 60 -3.73 -11.41 -9.24
CA GLY A 60 -2.94 -10.74 -10.26
C GLY A 60 -1.96 -9.74 -9.65
N ALA A 61 -1.83 -8.56 -10.29
CA ALA A 61 -0.88 -7.53 -9.92
C ALA A 61 -1.32 -6.69 -8.72
N LEU A 62 -2.53 -6.89 -8.18
CA LEU A 62 -2.98 -6.17 -6.98
C LEU A 62 -2.07 -6.40 -5.76
N THR A 63 -1.30 -7.50 -5.73
CA THR A 63 -0.27 -7.72 -4.70
C THR A 63 0.84 -6.68 -4.74
N GLU A 64 1.12 -6.06 -5.90
CA GLU A 64 2.15 -5.02 -6.04
C GLU A 64 1.78 -3.72 -5.30
N LEU A 65 0.51 -3.52 -4.95
CA LEU A 65 0.08 -2.37 -4.15
C LEU A 65 0.82 -2.30 -2.81
N ILE A 66 1.29 -3.44 -2.27
CA ILE A 66 2.05 -3.45 -1.01
C ILE A 66 3.39 -2.72 -1.13
N ASN A 67 3.91 -2.59 -2.35
CA ASN A 67 5.21 -1.98 -2.67
C ASN A 67 5.08 -0.54 -3.17
N MET A 68 3.85 -0.04 -3.32
CA MET A 68 3.59 1.32 -3.80
C MET A 68 3.58 2.33 -2.66
N VAL A 69 3.96 3.56 -2.99
CA VAL A 69 3.86 4.73 -2.11
C VAL A 69 2.82 5.68 -2.71
N GLY A 70 1.78 5.95 -1.94
CA GLY A 70 0.72 6.90 -2.26
C GLY A 70 1.21 8.34 -2.15
N TRP A 71 0.75 9.19 -3.06
CA TRP A 71 1.07 10.62 -3.13
C TRP A 71 -0.20 11.43 -2.85
N PRO A 72 -0.47 11.77 -1.57
CA PRO A 72 -1.68 12.49 -1.18
C PRO A 72 -1.91 13.75 -1.99
N GLU A 73 -0.86 14.54 -2.21
CA GLU A 73 -0.92 15.80 -2.94
C GLU A 73 -1.40 15.63 -4.38
N LEU A 74 -1.00 14.54 -5.06
CA LEU A 74 -1.48 14.22 -6.40
C LEU A 74 -2.98 13.93 -6.38
N VAL A 75 -3.41 13.04 -5.48
CA VAL A 75 -4.79 12.54 -5.44
C VAL A 75 -5.76 13.63 -4.99
N GLU A 76 -5.37 14.46 -4.03
CA GLU A 76 -6.15 15.63 -3.56
C GLU A 76 -6.36 16.66 -4.67
N VAL A 77 -5.30 17.02 -5.40
CA VAL A 77 -5.41 17.98 -6.51
C VAL A 77 -6.25 17.39 -7.63
N LEU A 78 -5.98 16.14 -8.02
CA LEU A 78 -6.74 15.42 -9.03
C LEU A 78 -8.24 15.37 -8.69
N THR A 79 -8.59 15.15 -7.43
CA THR A 79 -9.98 15.15 -6.94
C THR A 79 -10.66 16.51 -7.13
N GLY A 80 -9.92 17.63 -7.08
CA GLY A 80 -10.46 18.95 -7.40
C GLY A 80 -11.05 19.04 -8.81
N TYR A 81 -10.41 18.36 -9.78
CA TYR A 81 -10.81 18.31 -11.19
C TYR A 81 -11.91 17.30 -11.49
N TRP A 82 -12.35 16.50 -10.51
CA TRP A 82 -13.40 15.50 -10.69
C TRP A 82 -14.80 16.13 -10.84
N ASP A 83 -15.54 15.82 -11.90
CA ASP A 83 -16.93 16.20 -12.06
C ASP A 83 -17.88 15.11 -11.51
N ASN A 84 -18.55 15.40 -10.40
CA ASN A 84 -19.52 14.50 -9.75
C ASN A 84 -20.77 14.20 -10.60
N GLU A 85 -21.13 15.09 -11.52
CA GLU A 85 -22.31 14.92 -12.37
C GLU A 85 -21.99 14.05 -13.57
N ARG A 86 -20.81 14.23 -14.18
CA ARG A 86 -20.42 13.49 -15.40
C ARG A 86 -19.48 12.32 -15.17
N MET A 87 -18.94 12.17 -13.96
CA MET A 87 -18.02 11.10 -13.56
C MET A 87 -16.74 11.06 -14.40
N VAL A 88 -16.16 12.25 -14.63
CA VAL A 88 -14.93 12.46 -15.40
C VAL A 88 -14.03 13.47 -14.71
N PHE A 89 -12.72 13.39 -14.94
CA PHE A 89 -11.81 14.48 -14.62
C PHE A 89 -11.84 15.51 -15.75
N ARG A 90 -12.03 16.78 -15.42
CA ARG A 90 -12.00 17.89 -16.39
C ARG A 90 -10.77 18.75 -16.23
N PHE A 91 -9.96 18.86 -17.27
CA PHE A 91 -8.82 19.76 -17.36
C PHE A 91 -9.03 20.72 -18.54
N GLY A 92 -9.67 21.87 -18.28
CA GLY A 92 -10.02 22.80 -19.36
C GLY A 92 -10.94 22.16 -20.40
N THR A 93 -10.48 22.07 -21.66
CA THR A 93 -11.20 21.44 -22.78
C THR A 93 -10.98 19.94 -22.91
N MET A 94 -10.54 19.29 -21.85
CA MET A 94 -10.19 17.88 -21.87
C MET A 94 -10.87 17.16 -20.69
N GLU A 95 -11.57 16.06 -20.99
CA GLU A 95 -12.15 15.11 -20.05
C GLU A 95 -11.39 13.77 -20.08
N ILE A 96 -11.04 13.17 -18.96
CA ILE A 96 -10.50 11.80 -18.94
C ILE A 96 -11.02 11.07 -17.71
N THR A 97 -11.22 9.76 -17.78
CA THR A 97 -11.71 8.99 -16.63
C THR A 97 -11.24 7.53 -16.72
N PRO A 98 -10.92 6.88 -15.58
CA PRO A 98 -10.47 5.49 -15.61
C PRO A 98 -11.53 4.54 -16.14
N THR A 99 -11.13 3.60 -16.98
CA THR A 99 -12.07 2.65 -17.59
C THR A 99 -11.99 1.28 -16.93
N ILE A 100 -13.03 0.44 -17.11
CA ILE A 100 -13.00 -0.93 -16.55
C ILE A 100 -11.86 -1.72 -17.17
N GLU A 101 -11.65 -1.54 -18.46
CA GLU A 101 -10.64 -2.18 -19.27
C GLU A 101 -9.23 -1.73 -18.86
N GLU A 102 -9.00 -0.44 -18.62
CA GLU A 102 -7.72 0.07 -18.12
C GLU A 102 -7.39 -0.46 -16.72
N ILE A 103 -8.36 -0.43 -15.80
CA ILE A 103 -8.17 -0.98 -14.45
C ILE A 103 -7.94 -2.50 -14.54
N ARG A 104 -8.68 -3.20 -15.40
CA ARG A 104 -8.51 -4.64 -15.62
C ARG A 104 -7.13 -4.97 -16.19
N ASP A 105 -6.69 -4.29 -17.23
CA ASP A 105 -5.38 -4.49 -17.87
C ASP A 105 -4.24 -4.09 -16.91
N GLY A 106 -4.49 -3.18 -15.97
CA GLY A 106 -3.59 -2.84 -14.87
C GLY A 106 -3.43 -3.93 -13.81
N ILE A 107 -4.46 -4.75 -13.57
CA ILE A 107 -4.47 -5.76 -12.50
C ILE A 107 -4.29 -7.20 -12.99
N ASP A 108 -4.71 -7.53 -14.22
CA ASP A 108 -4.59 -8.87 -14.78
C ASP A 108 -3.13 -9.11 -15.25
N THR A 109 -2.52 -10.23 -14.84
CA THR A 109 -1.12 -10.60 -15.17
C THR A 109 -1.06 -11.77 -16.13
N VAL A 110 0.13 -12.09 -16.63
CA VAL A 110 0.41 -13.34 -17.38
C VAL A 110 0.15 -14.61 -16.54
N GLY A 111 0.08 -14.50 -15.21
CA GLY A 111 -0.30 -15.59 -14.32
C GLY A 111 -1.79 -15.69 -14.04
N THR A 112 -2.57 -14.61 -14.22
CA THR A 112 -4.02 -14.62 -13.97
C THR A 112 -4.69 -15.71 -14.81
N GLY A 113 -5.44 -16.62 -14.20
CA GLY A 113 -5.95 -17.81 -14.90
C GLY A 113 -6.65 -17.51 -16.23
N LEU A 114 -6.43 -18.35 -17.26
CA LEU A 114 -7.02 -18.19 -18.60
C LEU A 114 -8.54 -18.01 -18.55
N GLU A 115 -9.20 -18.67 -17.60
CA GLU A 115 -10.65 -18.57 -17.36
C GLU A 115 -11.14 -17.15 -17.07
N ARG A 116 -10.28 -16.28 -16.54
CA ARG A 116 -10.60 -14.88 -16.22
C ARG A 116 -10.24 -13.93 -17.37
N ARG A 117 -9.22 -14.25 -18.14
CA ARG A 117 -8.77 -13.43 -19.28
C ARG A 117 -9.58 -13.66 -20.55
N VAL A 118 -9.99 -14.91 -20.82
CA VAL A 118 -10.67 -15.31 -22.06
C VAL A 118 -12.18 -15.00 -22.05
N ARG A 119 -12.81 -14.87 -20.87
CA ARG A 119 -14.27 -14.70 -20.80
C ARG A 119 -14.67 -13.25 -21.12
N LYS A 120 -15.62 -13.12 -22.06
CA LYS A 120 -16.36 -11.88 -22.26
C LYS A 120 -16.97 -11.46 -20.93
N GLN A 121 -16.96 -10.16 -20.65
CA GLN A 121 -17.42 -9.61 -19.39
C GLN A 121 -18.96 -9.62 -19.29
N GLU A 122 -19.58 -10.78 -19.41
CA GLU A 122 -21.04 -10.96 -19.57
C GLU A 122 -21.82 -10.59 -18.29
N SER A 123 -21.14 -10.56 -17.14
CA SER A 123 -21.77 -10.26 -15.85
C SER A 123 -20.83 -9.58 -14.86
N ILE A 124 -21.39 -8.73 -14.00
CA ILE A 124 -20.73 -8.12 -12.84
C ILE A 124 -21.11 -8.83 -11.54
N LEU A 125 -20.22 -8.75 -10.56
CA LEU A 125 -20.49 -9.15 -9.19
C LEU A 125 -20.96 -7.93 -8.41
N ILE A 126 -22.11 -8.06 -7.76
CA ILE A 126 -22.56 -7.13 -6.73
C ILE A 126 -22.36 -7.88 -5.40
N PRO A 127 -21.33 -7.54 -4.60
CA PRO A 127 -20.98 -8.33 -3.42
C PRO A 127 -22.01 -8.13 -2.32
N ASN A 128 -22.84 -9.14 -2.08
CA ASN A 128 -23.69 -9.18 -0.89
C ASN A 128 -22.85 -9.48 0.36
N LYS A 129 -23.34 -9.03 1.51
CA LYS A 129 -22.75 -9.35 2.81
C LYS A 129 -22.82 -10.88 3.02
N PRO A 130 -21.70 -11.58 3.22
CA PRO A 130 -21.72 -12.99 3.55
C PRO A 130 -22.34 -13.21 4.93
N THR A 131 -22.98 -14.35 5.13
CA THR A 131 -23.44 -14.75 6.47
C THR A 131 -22.24 -15.13 7.34
N LEU A 132 -22.41 -15.11 8.66
CA LEU A 132 -21.36 -15.59 9.57
C LEU A 132 -20.98 -17.05 9.26
N GLU A 133 -21.97 -17.88 8.93
CA GLU A 133 -21.76 -19.27 8.55
C GLU A 133 -20.92 -19.39 7.27
N ASP A 134 -21.13 -18.52 6.28
CA ASP A 134 -20.28 -18.47 5.09
C ASP A 134 -18.82 -18.17 5.45
N ILE A 135 -18.59 -17.14 6.30
CA ILE A 135 -17.23 -16.76 6.71
C ILE A 135 -16.55 -17.90 7.49
N ILE A 136 -17.27 -18.51 8.43
CA ILE A 136 -16.80 -19.67 9.20
C ILE A 136 -16.38 -20.79 8.25
N ASN A 137 -17.21 -21.08 7.26
CA ASN A 137 -16.97 -22.15 6.30
C ASN A 137 -15.77 -21.86 5.40
N TRP A 138 -15.65 -20.64 4.88
CA TRP A 138 -14.57 -20.25 3.98
C TRP A 138 -13.21 -20.10 4.66
N LEU A 139 -13.20 -19.71 5.94
CA LEU A 139 -11.96 -19.55 6.72
C LEU A 139 -11.63 -20.77 7.59
N GLY A 140 -12.43 -21.84 7.53
CA GLY A 140 -12.18 -23.08 8.28
C GLY A 140 -12.28 -22.92 9.80
N LEU A 141 -13.09 -21.98 10.27
CA LEU A 141 -13.22 -21.64 11.69
C LEU A 141 -14.18 -22.59 12.41
N ARG A 142 -14.04 -22.67 13.74
CA ARG A 142 -15.07 -23.21 14.64
C ARG A 142 -16.01 -22.10 15.06
N LYS A 143 -17.30 -22.41 15.13
CA LYS A 143 -18.36 -21.44 15.46
C LYS A 143 -18.11 -20.72 16.79
N ASP A 144 -17.66 -21.46 17.81
CA ASP A 144 -17.41 -20.94 19.16
C ASP A 144 -16.29 -19.87 19.20
N TYR A 145 -15.46 -19.80 18.15
CA TYR A 145 -14.30 -18.90 18.07
C TYR A 145 -14.44 -17.83 16.98
N ALA A 146 -15.59 -17.75 16.30
CA ALA A 146 -15.82 -16.84 15.19
C ALA A 146 -16.42 -15.48 15.58
N HIS A 147 -16.46 -15.16 16.87
CA HIS A 147 -17.05 -13.91 17.41
C HIS A 147 -16.42 -12.64 16.81
N TRP A 148 -15.14 -12.69 16.42
CA TRP A 148 -14.44 -11.57 15.79
C TRP A 148 -14.83 -11.33 14.33
N ALA A 149 -15.55 -12.27 13.72
CA ALA A 149 -16.16 -12.15 12.41
C ALA A 149 -17.66 -11.80 12.49
N GLU A 150 -18.20 -11.61 13.69
CA GLU A 150 -19.57 -11.15 13.89
C GLU A 150 -19.69 -9.65 13.56
N GLY A 151 -20.60 -9.30 12.65
CA GLY A 151 -20.90 -7.92 12.29
C GLY A 151 -20.66 -7.59 10.81
N SER A 152 -20.44 -6.31 10.52
CA SER A 152 -20.18 -5.79 9.17
C SER A 152 -18.69 -5.59 8.88
N SER A 153 -17.82 -5.81 9.86
CA SER A 153 -16.39 -5.62 9.69
C SER A 153 -15.53 -6.56 10.54
N ILE A 154 -14.33 -6.83 10.05
CA ILE A 154 -13.32 -7.69 10.65
C ILE A 154 -12.04 -6.88 10.86
N SER A 155 -11.41 -7.01 12.02
CA SER A 155 -10.11 -6.37 12.28
C SER A 155 -8.99 -7.04 11.47
N PHE A 156 -8.16 -6.24 10.78
CA PHE A 156 -6.95 -6.73 10.13
C PHE A 156 -6.04 -7.52 11.09
N MET A 157 -5.89 -7.05 12.34
CA MET A 157 -5.08 -7.74 13.35
C MET A 157 -5.64 -9.13 13.70
N ASN A 158 -6.96 -9.28 13.73
CA ASN A 158 -7.57 -10.58 13.99
C ASN A 158 -7.30 -11.56 12.84
N LEU A 159 -7.29 -11.09 11.58
CA LEU A 159 -6.85 -11.92 10.46
C LEU A 159 -5.37 -12.27 10.54
N TYR A 160 -4.51 -11.27 10.74
CA TYR A 160 -3.06 -11.45 10.72
C TYR A 160 -2.59 -12.42 11.81
N THR A 161 -3.08 -12.29 13.04
CA THR A 161 -2.71 -13.18 14.15
C THR A 161 -3.10 -14.65 13.91
N ARG A 162 -4.05 -14.92 13.01
CA ARG A 162 -4.59 -16.25 12.72
C ARG A 162 -4.05 -16.90 11.45
N PHE A 163 -3.63 -16.11 10.47
CA PHE A 163 -3.19 -16.60 9.16
C PHE A 163 -1.85 -16.03 8.70
N GLY A 164 -1.34 -15.01 9.39
CA GLY A 164 -0.19 -14.19 8.99
C GLY A 164 1.12 -14.95 8.90
N HIS A 165 1.36 -15.86 9.84
CA HIS A 165 2.59 -16.65 9.91
C HIS A 165 2.30 -18.13 10.08
N ALA A 166 3.09 -19.01 9.45
CA ALA A 166 2.89 -20.46 9.49
C ALA A 166 2.84 -21.03 10.93
N SER A 167 3.66 -20.49 11.85
CA SER A 167 3.67 -20.93 13.25
C SER A 167 2.38 -20.61 14.02
N PHE A 168 1.57 -19.64 13.56
CA PHE A 168 0.37 -19.23 14.28
C PHE A 168 -0.69 -20.32 14.36
N TYR A 169 -0.71 -21.26 13.41
CA TYR A 169 -1.62 -22.40 13.52
C TYR A 169 -1.43 -23.16 14.84
N SER A 170 -0.20 -23.36 15.30
CA SER A 170 0.05 -24.07 16.56
C SER A 170 -0.55 -23.37 17.79
N ASN A 171 -0.60 -22.03 17.77
CA ASN A 171 -1.13 -21.21 18.85
C ASN A 171 -2.66 -21.10 18.81
N TYR A 172 -3.27 -21.23 17.62
CA TYR A 172 -4.71 -21.00 17.40
C TYR A 172 -5.44 -22.23 16.83
N ASN A 173 -4.84 -23.43 16.86
CA ASN A 173 -5.42 -24.64 16.26
C ASN A 173 -6.82 -24.97 16.80
N GLN A 174 -7.09 -24.64 18.07
CA GLN A 174 -8.39 -24.86 18.70
C GLN A 174 -9.51 -24.00 18.10
N GLU A 175 -9.17 -22.90 17.42
CA GLU A 175 -10.12 -22.03 16.71
C GLU A 175 -10.51 -22.57 15.33
N PHE A 176 -9.74 -23.51 14.78
CA PHE A 176 -9.94 -24.07 13.45
C PHE A 176 -10.58 -25.46 13.53
N ARG A 177 -11.44 -25.77 12.55
CA ARG A 177 -12.00 -27.13 12.37
C ARG A 177 -11.28 -27.93 11.27
N VAL A 178 -10.26 -27.33 10.67
CA VAL A 178 -9.50 -27.86 9.53
C VAL A 178 -8.09 -28.26 9.97
N THR A 179 -7.49 -29.19 9.23
CA THR A 179 -6.09 -29.61 9.43
C THR A 179 -5.11 -28.49 9.10
N PHE A 180 -3.86 -28.60 9.56
CA PHE A 180 -2.80 -27.64 9.19
C PHE A 180 -2.66 -27.49 7.67
N LYS A 181 -2.74 -28.59 6.91
CA LYS A 181 -2.63 -28.58 5.45
C LYS A 181 -3.75 -27.78 4.79
N GLU A 182 -4.98 -27.96 5.27
CA GLU A 182 -6.14 -27.21 4.76
C GLU A 182 -6.07 -25.74 5.17
N TRP A 183 -5.68 -25.45 6.42
CA TRP A 183 -5.45 -24.10 6.91
C TRP A 183 -4.37 -23.36 6.11
N ASP A 184 -3.25 -24.03 5.81
CA ASP A 184 -2.16 -23.46 5.00
C ASP A 184 -2.67 -23.09 3.60
N GLY A 185 -3.50 -23.96 3.01
CA GLY A 185 -4.19 -23.68 1.74
C GLY A 185 -5.20 -22.52 1.78
N ILE A 186 -5.71 -22.14 2.96
CA ILE A 186 -6.61 -20.99 3.14
C ILE A 186 -5.82 -19.67 3.26
N ARG A 187 -4.53 -19.71 3.61
CA ARG A 187 -3.72 -18.49 3.83
C ARG A 187 -3.71 -17.51 2.65
N PRO A 188 -3.64 -17.94 1.37
CA PRO A 188 -3.75 -17.02 0.23
C PRO A 188 -5.08 -16.27 0.18
N LEU A 189 -6.20 -16.94 0.50
CA LEU A 189 -7.51 -16.32 0.57
C LEU A 189 -7.56 -15.29 1.71
N ALA A 190 -7.10 -15.67 2.91
CA ALA A 190 -7.04 -14.76 4.06
C ALA A 190 -6.14 -13.54 3.79
N PHE A 191 -4.98 -13.74 3.17
CA PHE A 191 -4.11 -12.65 2.74
C PHE A 191 -4.83 -11.72 1.74
N THR A 192 -5.57 -12.29 0.79
CA THR A 192 -6.34 -11.51 -0.19
C THR A 192 -7.41 -10.66 0.47
N ILE A 193 -8.10 -11.17 1.49
CA ILE A 193 -9.07 -10.40 2.28
C ILE A 193 -8.37 -9.20 2.94
N ALA A 194 -7.20 -9.43 3.55
CA ALA A 194 -6.42 -8.38 4.18
C ALA A 194 -5.92 -7.34 3.17
N LEU A 195 -5.34 -7.77 2.05
CA LEU A 195 -4.86 -6.92 0.97
C LEU A 195 -5.99 -6.03 0.43
N LEU A 196 -7.11 -6.63 0.03
CA LEU A 196 -8.24 -5.89 -0.52
C LEU A 196 -8.85 -4.94 0.53
N GLY A 197 -8.99 -5.39 1.77
CA GLY A 197 -9.62 -4.60 2.83
C GLY A 197 -8.79 -3.43 3.35
N THR A 198 -7.46 -3.50 3.22
CA THR A 198 -6.55 -2.47 3.71
C THR A 198 -6.00 -1.57 2.60
N MET A 199 -5.86 -2.07 1.37
CA MET A 199 -5.22 -1.35 0.26
C MET A 199 -6.19 -0.95 -0.87
N VAL A 200 -7.27 -1.70 -1.08
CA VAL A 200 -8.18 -1.50 -2.24
C VAL A 200 -9.49 -0.85 -1.84
N PHE A 201 -10.14 -1.39 -0.80
CA PHE A 201 -11.43 -0.96 -0.26
C PHE A 201 -11.27 -0.45 1.17
N SER A 202 -10.24 0.36 1.40
CA SER A 202 -9.86 0.80 2.74
C SER A 202 -10.96 1.68 3.36
N GLN A 203 -11.32 1.39 4.61
CA GLN A 203 -12.45 2.05 5.28
C GLN A 203 -12.02 3.21 6.19
N GLY A 204 -10.72 3.45 6.31
CA GLY A 204 -10.13 4.41 7.23
C GLY A 204 -8.83 3.89 7.85
N PRO A 205 -8.20 4.68 8.73
CA PRO A 205 -6.94 4.32 9.36
C PRO A 205 -7.05 3.18 10.38
N SER A 206 -8.26 2.78 10.78
CA SER A 206 -8.49 1.70 11.77
C SER A 206 -8.19 0.30 11.26
N LEU A 207 -7.85 0.13 9.96
CA LEU A 207 -7.61 -1.16 9.32
C LEU A 207 -8.76 -2.16 9.53
N SER A 208 -9.99 -1.65 9.59
CA SER A 208 -11.20 -2.44 9.65
C SER A 208 -11.63 -2.86 8.24
N ILE A 209 -11.82 -4.17 8.04
CA ILE A 209 -12.11 -4.79 6.75
C ILE A 209 -13.61 -5.07 6.68
N ASN A 210 -14.32 -4.48 5.72
CA ASN A 210 -15.74 -4.78 5.52
C ASN A 210 -15.94 -6.25 5.11
N THR A 211 -16.93 -6.94 5.69
CA THR A 211 -17.16 -8.37 5.42
C THR A 211 -17.52 -8.69 3.97
N ARG A 212 -18.01 -7.73 3.17
CA ARG A 212 -18.18 -7.90 1.71
C ARG A 212 -16.86 -8.11 0.98
N VAL A 213 -15.74 -7.62 1.52
CA VAL A 213 -14.40 -7.91 0.98
C VAL A 213 -14.10 -9.42 1.07
N VAL A 214 -14.63 -10.11 2.08
CA VAL A 214 -14.54 -11.57 2.20
C VAL A 214 -15.26 -12.25 1.04
N MET A 215 -16.47 -11.81 0.71
CA MET A 215 -17.23 -12.29 -0.46
C MET A 215 -16.48 -12.04 -1.77
N LEU A 216 -15.88 -10.85 -1.93
CA LEU A 216 -15.06 -10.54 -3.10
C LEU A 216 -13.88 -11.50 -3.21
N ALA A 217 -13.06 -11.61 -2.16
CA ALA A 217 -11.89 -12.49 -2.14
C ALA A 217 -12.26 -13.96 -2.39
N HIS A 218 -13.32 -14.47 -1.74
CA HIS A 218 -13.80 -15.83 -1.96
C HIS A 218 -14.21 -16.05 -3.43
N THR A 219 -14.92 -15.08 -4.03
CA THR A 219 -15.33 -15.17 -5.43
C THR A 219 -14.14 -15.14 -6.40
N LEU A 220 -13.02 -14.51 -6.03
CA LEU A 220 -11.77 -14.57 -6.81
C LEU A 220 -11.24 -16.00 -6.88
N PHE A 221 -11.20 -16.70 -5.74
CA PHE A 221 -10.57 -18.02 -5.62
C PHE A 221 -11.48 -19.16 -6.09
N HIS A 222 -12.75 -19.10 -5.75
CA HIS A 222 -13.69 -20.21 -5.88
C HIS A 222 -14.86 -19.92 -6.82
N GLY A 223 -14.95 -18.68 -7.35
CA GLY A 223 -16.12 -18.24 -8.08
C GLY A 223 -17.34 -18.06 -7.17
N HIS A 224 -18.47 -17.75 -7.79
CA HIS A 224 -19.75 -17.58 -7.11
C HIS A 224 -20.82 -18.41 -7.81
N LEU A 225 -21.60 -19.15 -7.02
CA LEU A 225 -22.66 -20.01 -7.54
C LEU A 225 -23.84 -19.14 -8.00
N ASN A 226 -24.10 -19.14 -9.30
CA ASN A 226 -25.19 -18.37 -9.89
C ASN A 226 -25.98 -19.26 -10.86
N GLN A 227 -27.27 -19.47 -10.56
CA GLN A 227 -28.17 -20.32 -11.36
C GLN A 227 -27.61 -21.73 -11.62
N GLY A 228 -27.02 -22.35 -10.59
CA GLY A 228 -26.48 -23.72 -10.68
C GLY A 228 -25.11 -23.84 -11.36
N GLN A 229 -24.50 -22.73 -11.79
CA GLN A 229 -23.15 -22.70 -12.37
C GLN A 229 -22.21 -21.81 -11.57
N VAL A 230 -20.98 -22.26 -11.35
CA VAL A 230 -19.93 -21.45 -10.75
C VAL A 230 -19.42 -20.46 -11.78
N LYS A 231 -19.57 -19.16 -11.49
CA LYS A 231 -19.08 -18.07 -12.34
C LYS A 231 -17.98 -17.29 -11.65
N TYR A 232 -16.94 -16.96 -12.40
CA TYR A 232 -15.86 -16.09 -11.94
C TYR A 232 -16.10 -14.67 -12.44
N TYR A 233 -15.89 -13.70 -11.57
CA TYR A 233 -16.21 -12.30 -11.85
C TYR A 233 -14.94 -11.45 -11.80
N PRO A 234 -14.75 -10.48 -12.73
CA PRO A 234 -13.68 -9.52 -12.63
C PRO A 234 -13.95 -8.54 -11.48
N ILE A 235 -12.90 -8.14 -10.78
CA ILE A 235 -12.99 -7.21 -9.65
C ILE A 235 -12.88 -5.74 -10.09
N ALA A 236 -12.33 -5.47 -11.28
CA ALA A 236 -12.15 -4.12 -11.82
C ALA A 236 -13.43 -3.24 -11.77
N PRO A 237 -14.64 -3.72 -12.13
CA PRO A 237 -15.86 -2.90 -12.01
C PRO A 237 -16.15 -2.46 -10.58
N VAL A 238 -15.88 -3.32 -9.59
CA VAL A 238 -16.10 -3.03 -8.17
C VAL A 238 -15.10 -2.00 -7.68
N ILE A 239 -13.82 -2.16 -8.05
CA ILE A 239 -12.75 -1.19 -7.74
C ILE A 239 -13.08 0.17 -8.32
N LEU A 240 -13.44 0.23 -9.60
CA LEU A 240 -13.72 1.48 -10.30
C LEU A 240 -14.93 2.21 -9.70
N SER A 241 -16.03 1.46 -9.43
CA SER A 241 -17.21 2.02 -8.77
C SER A 241 -16.85 2.65 -7.42
N ASP A 242 -15.99 1.99 -6.64
CA ASP A 242 -15.59 2.49 -5.33
C ASP A 242 -14.64 3.70 -5.40
N MET A 243 -13.73 3.74 -6.39
CA MET A 243 -12.90 4.91 -6.68
C MET A 243 -13.75 6.13 -7.03
N TYR A 244 -14.74 5.95 -7.90
CA TYR A 244 -15.67 7.00 -8.33
C TYR A 244 -16.50 7.55 -7.17
N ARG A 245 -16.99 6.66 -6.31
CA ARG A 245 -17.65 7.02 -5.06
C ARG A 245 -16.75 7.87 -4.17
N ALA A 246 -15.50 7.43 -3.98
CA ALA A 246 -14.55 8.09 -3.10
C ALA A 246 -14.19 9.48 -3.62
N LEU A 247 -13.98 9.65 -4.93
CA LEU A 247 -13.77 10.94 -5.57
C LEU A 247 -14.91 11.92 -5.27
N GLY A 248 -16.16 11.48 -5.50
CA GLY A 248 -17.32 12.32 -5.26
C GLY A 248 -17.48 12.73 -3.79
N ARG A 249 -17.30 11.77 -2.88
CA ARG A 249 -17.35 12.00 -1.44
C ARG A 249 -16.25 12.94 -0.96
N CYS A 250 -15.01 12.73 -1.39
CA CYS A 250 -13.89 13.58 -0.98
C CYS A 250 -14.06 15.01 -1.52
N LYS A 251 -14.59 15.16 -2.74
CA LYS A 251 -14.96 16.47 -3.29
C LYS A 251 -16.07 17.16 -2.49
N GLU A 252 -16.99 16.38 -1.91
CA GLU A 252 -18.05 16.86 -0.99
C GLU A 252 -17.55 17.05 0.47
N GLY A 253 -16.24 16.92 0.73
CA GLY A 253 -15.63 17.21 2.03
C GLY A 253 -15.47 16.01 2.96
N HIS A 254 -15.64 14.78 2.47
CA HIS A 254 -15.28 13.59 3.25
C HIS A 254 -13.77 13.52 3.51
N ARG A 255 -13.40 13.16 4.74
CA ARG A 255 -12.01 13.24 5.23
C ARG A 255 -11.14 12.02 4.90
N TYR A 256 -11.64 11.01 4.22
CA TYR A 256 -10.87 9.82 3.89
C TYR A 256 -11.26 9.28 2.51
N PHE A 257 -10.26 9.00 1.66
CA PHE A 257 -10.45 8.40 0.35
C PHE A 257 -10.66 6.89 0.47
N GLN A 258 -11.92 6.46 0.38
CA GLN A 258 -12.33 5.08 0.68
C GLN A 258 -12.22 4.11 -0.51
N GLY A 259 -11.73 4.58 -1.66
CA GLY A 259 -11.44 3.74 -2.83
C GLY A 259 -9.93 3.47 -2.97
N CYS A 260 -9.53 2.79 -4.04
CA CYS A 260 -8.12 2.47 -4.27
C CYS A 260 -7.36 3.67 -4.85
N ASN A 261 -6.87 4.58 -3.99
CA ASN A 261 -6.11 5.76 -4.39
C ASN A 261 -4.79 5.41 -5.10
N LEU A 262 -4.17 4.28 -4.75
CA LEU A 262 -2.94 3.83 -5.39
C LEU A 262 -3.14 3.44 -6.86
N LEU A 263 -4.27 2.80 -7.19
CA LEU A 263 -4.64 2.53 -8.58
C LEU A 263 -5.03 3.81 -9.33
N LEU A 264 -5.71 4.75 -8.67
CA LEU A 264 -5.99 6.06 -9.26
C LEU A 264 -4.71 6.80 -9.64
N GLN A 265 -3.74 6.80 -8.71
CA GLN A 265 -2.40 7.36 -8.92
C GLN A 265 -1.68 6.66 -10.06
N TRP A 266 -1.67 5.32 -10.08
CA TRP A 266 -1.07 4.54 -11.16
C TRP A 266 -1.68 4.93 -12.52
N TRP A 267 -3.00 5.02 -12.57
CA TRP A 267 -3.75 5.32 -13.77
C TRP A 267 -3.39 6.71 -14.33
N ILE A 268 -3.50 7.78 -13.53
CA ILE A 268 -3.23 9.14 -14.03
C ILE A 268 -1.76 9.32 -14.44
N LEU A 269 -0.83 8.72 -13.70
CA LEU A 269 0.59 8.81 -14.01
C LEU A 269 0.95 8.07 -15.30
N SER A 270 0.25 6.98 -15.60
CA SER A 270 0.40 6.25 -16.86
C SER A 270 -0.02 7.13 -18.05
N HIS A 271 -1.08 7.92 -17.93
CA HIS A 271 -1.50 8.88 -18.96
C HIS A 271 -0.56 10.08 -19.12
N LEU A 272 0.13 10.49 -18.05
CA LEU A 272 1.09 11.60 -18.05
C LEU A 272 2.52 11.20 -18.52
N ALA A 273 2.78 9.90 -18.74
CA ALA A 273 4.12 9.40 -19.05
C ALA A 273 4.51 9.48 -20.55
N LYS A 274 3.74 10.21 -21.37
CA LYS A 274 3.90 10.31 -22.83
C LYS A 274 5.36 10.60 -23.24
N GLY A 275 5.93 9.76 -24.12
CA GLY A 275 7.21 10.00 -24.80
C GLY A 275 8.50 9.73 -24.00
N ARG A 276 8.46 9.27 -22.75
CA ARG A 276 9.66 8.94 -21.95
C ARG A 276 10.12 7.49 -22.13
N GLY A 277 10.39 7.09 -23.38
CA GLY A 277 11.04 5.80 -23.66
C GLY A 277 10.14 4.57 -23.53
N THR A 278 8.84 4.68 -23.82
CA THR A 278 7.95 3.52 -23.93
C THR A 278 8.36 2.54 -25.03
N GLN A 279 9.34 2.92 -25.88
CA GLN A 279 10.00 1.98 -26.79
C GLN A 279 10.76 0.83 -26.10
N GLN A 280 11.24 1.01 -24.86
CA GLN A 280 11.82 -0.08 -24.06
C GLN A 280 10.79 -0.79 -23.16
N LEU A 281 9.54 -0.30 -23.08
CA LEU A 281 8.43 -1.04 -22.47
C LEU A 281 7.95 -2.19 -23.40
N HIS A 282 8.45 -2.26 -24.64
CA HIS A 282 8.07 -3.21 -25.69
C HIS A 282 8.66 -4.63 -25.54
N THR A 283 9.59 -4.89 -24.61
CA THR A 283 10.21 -6.23 -24.43
C THR A 283 9.83 -6.94 -23.13
N LEU A 284 8.88 -6.41 -22.35
CA LEU A 284 8.44 -7.05 -21.11
C LEU A 284 7.26 -8.00 -21.37
N ASP A 285 7.55 -9.07 -22.10
CA ASP A 285 6.66 -10.23 -22.31
C ASP A 285 6.32 -10.99 -21.01
N ASN A 286 6.63 -10.46 -19.81
CA ASN A 286 6.55 -11.22 -18.56
C ASN A 286 6.22 -10.44 -17.26
N ASN A 287 6.09 -9.10 -17.22
CA ASN A 287 6.05 -8.37 -15.94
C ASN A 287 4.75 -7.58 -15.66
N ASN A 288 4.24 -7.75 -14.43
CA ASN A 288 3.15 -6.99 -13.78
C ASN A 288 3.19 -5.49 -14.14
N SER A 289 2.13 -4.95 -14.75
CA SER A 289 2.03 -3.56 -15.20
C SER A 289 2.14 -2.54 -14.04
N LEU A 290 1.64 -2.90 -12.85
CA LEU A 290 1.84 -2.12 -11.62
C LEU A 290 3.31 -2.04 -11.19
N LYS A 291 4.05 -3.15 -11.32
CA LYS A 291 5.50 -3.21 -11.01
C LYS A 291 6.30 -2.32 -11.98
N GLY A 292 5.99 -2.41 -13.27
CA GLY A 292 6.63 -1.59 -14.30
C GLY A 292 6.44 -0.09 -14.08
N LEU A 293 5.28 0.36 -13.59
CA LEU A 293 5.10 1.76 -13.25
C LEU A 293 5.90 2.15 -12.00
N ASN A 294 5.95 1.32 -10.95
CA ASN A 294 6.74 1.65 -9.75
C ASN A 294 8.23 1.87 -10.10
N ASP A 295 8.77 1.02 -10.99
CA ASP A 295 10.14 1.17 -11.50
C ASP A 295 10.30 2.46 -12.33
N VAL A 296 9.33 2.81 -13.19
CA VAL A 296 9.37 4.06 -13.98
C VAL A 296 9.23 5.31 -13.09
N LEU A 297 8.39 5.26 -12.05
CA LEU A 297 8.21 6.35 -11.09
C LEU A 297 9.44 6.56 -10.19
N PHE A 298 10.23 5.52 -9.97
CA PHE A 298 11.52 5.60 -9.31
C PHE A 298 12.57 6.35 -10.15
N TRP A 299 12.49 6.27 -11.49
CA TRP A 299 13.49 6.87 -12.41
C TRP A 299 13.09 8.23 -13.01
N ALA A 300 11.81 8.52 -13.17
CA ALA A 300 11.38 9.83 -13.65
C ALA A 300 11.48 10.85 -12.50
N ASP A 301 12.01 12.04 -12.80
CA ASP A 301 12.21 13.21 -11.91
C ASP A 301 10.89 13.73 -11.24
N LEU A 302 10.27 12.87 -10.43
CA LEU A 302 8.97 13.05 -9.79
C LEU A 302 9.12 13.48 -8.33
N GLU A 303 10.32 13.42 -7.75
CA GLU A 303 10.59 14.06 -6.45
C GLU A 303 10.25 15.55 -6.51
N ASN A 304 10.57 16.22 -7.62
CA ASN A 304 10.24 17.62 -7.87
C ASN A 304 8.73 17.86 -8.08
N ARG A 305 7.93 16.79 -8.24
CA ARG A 305 6.49 16.87 -8.53
C ARG A 305 5.60 16.59 -7.33
N LYS A 306 6.14 16.31 -6.14
CA LYS A 306 5.35 15.88 -4.97
C LYS A 306 4.51 16.97 -4.32
N THR A 307 4.70 18.25 -4.65
CA THR A 307 3.95 19.32 -3.98
C THR A 307 2.57 19.51 -4.58
N ARG A 308 1.63 19.94 -3.73
CA ARG A 308 0.27 20.29 -4.15
C ARG A 308 0.30 21.38 -5.23
N GLY A 309 1.15 22.40 -5.06
CA GLY A 309 1.30 23.49 -6.02
C GLY A 309 1.78 23.01 -7.40
N ARG A 310 2.75 22.08 -7.43
CA ARG A 310 3.28 21.55 -8.68
C ARG A 310 2.26 20.69 -9.43
N TRP A 311 1.51 19.84 -8.74
CA TRP A 311 0.42 19.08 -9.36
C TRP A 311 -0.69 19.99 -9.87
N ALA A 312 -1.06 21.02 -9.11
CA ALA A 312 -2.07 21.99 -9.54
C ALA A 312 -1.63 22.72 -10.82
N GLN A 313 -0.36 23.11 -10.91
CA GLN A 313 0.19 23.71 -12.12
C GLN A 313 0.14 22.74 -13.30
N ILE A 314 0.67 21.52 -13.13
CA ILE A 314 0.68 20.49 -14.18
C ILE A 314 -0.73 20.28 -14.74
N PHE A 315 -1.72 20.07 -13.88
CA PHE A 315 -3.10 19.85 -14.31
C PHE A 315 -3.77 21.09 -14.90
N SER A 316 -3.38 22.29 -14.48
CA SER A 316 -3.91 23.54 -15.07
C SER A 316 -3.35 23.85 -16.46
N GLU A 317 -2.14 23.38 -16.76
CA GLU A 317 -1.44 23.62 -18.04
C GLU A 317 -1.61 22.46 -19.03
N LEU A 318 -2.25 21.36 -18.59
CA LEU A 318 -2.38 20.11 -19.32
C LEU A 318 -3.16 20.28 -20.64
N ARG A 319 -2.57 19.81 -21.74
CA ARG A 319 -3.16 19.85 -23.09
C ARG A 319 -3.43 18.45 -23.62
N GLU A 320 -4.27 18.36 -24.66
CA GLU A 320 -4.56 17.09 -25.37
C GLU A 320 -3.27 16.40 -25.85
N ASP A 321 -2.26 17.17 -26.25
CA ASP A 321 -0.98 16.66 -26.74
C ASP A 321 -0.03 16.18 -25.62
N ASP A 322 -0.29 16.53 -24.37
CA ASP A 322 0.54 16.11 -23.23
C ASP A 322 0.15 14.73 -22.68
N ILE A 323 -1.06 14.25 -23.03
CA ILE A 323 -1.60 12.98 -22.55
C ILE A 323 -1.47 11.88 -23.59
N GLN A 324 -1.16 10.70 -23.08
CA GLN A 324 -1.37 9.45 -23.76
C GLN A 324 -2.83 9.03 -23.58
N TRP A 325 -3.64 9.05 -24.65
CA TRP A 325 -5.09 8.80 -24.56
C TRP A 325 -5.47 7.37 -24.24
N MET A 326 -4.66 6.41 -24.67
CA MET A 326 -4.80 5.00 -24.33
C MET A 326 -3.45 4.40 -23.98
N PHE A 327 -3.43 3.45 -23.05
CA PHE A 327 -2.19 2.77 -22.67
C PHE A 327 -1.59 1.99 -23.85
N ASP A 328 -0.26 2.01 -23.97
CA ASP A 328 0.45 1.28 -25.01
C ASP A 328 0.26 -0.25 -24.92
N ARG A 329 -0.18 -0.71 -23.74
CA ARG A 329 -0.47 -2.11 -23.41
C ARG A 329 -1.96 -2.39 -23.27
N PHE A 330 -2.83 -1.57 -23.86
CA PHE A 330 -4.26 -1.83 -23.86
C PHE A 330 -4.55 -3.11 -24.67
N ILE A 331 -4.88 -4.20 -23.99
CA ILE A 331 -5.06 -5.54 -24.59
C ILE A 331 -6.54 -5.76 -24.96
N SER A 332 -7.44 -5.04 -24.29
CA SER A 332 -8.89 -5.24 -24.43
C SER A 332 -9.39 -4.98 -25.85
N LYS A 333 -9.86 -6.04 -26.52
CA LYS A 333 -10.45 -6.02 -27.87
C LYS A 333 -11.94 -5.69 -27.89
N ASP A 334 -12.59 -5.83 -26.73
CA ASP A 334 -14.00 -5.51 -26.50
C ASP A 334 -14.06 -4.46 -25.37
N VAL A 335 -14.59 -3.27 -25.66
CA VAL A 335 -14.71 -2.20 -24.67
C VAL A 335 -16.17 -1.90 -24.39
N ILE A 336 -16.54 -1.85 -23.11
CA ILE A 336 -17.90 -1.50 -22.69
C ILE A 336 -18.04 0.03 -22.70
N VAL A 337 -18.92 0.53 -23.56
CA VAL A 337 -19.01 1.97 -23.83
C VAL A 337 -20.23 2.62 -23.20
N ARG A 338 -21.32 1.88 -23.02
CA ARG A 338 -22.52 2.36 -22.30
C ARG A 338 -23.42 1.23 -21.83
N GLY A 339 -24.31 1.53 -20.88
CA GLY A 339 -25.46 0.70 -20.58
C GLY A 339 -26.53 0.78 -21.66
N HIS A 340 -27.65 0.11 -21.43
CA HIS A 340 -28.75 0.01 -22.39
C HIS A 340 -29.54 1.31 -22.49
N ARG A 341 -29.84 1.90 -21.33
CA ARG A 341 -30.64 3.13 -21.19
C ARG A 341 -29.81 4.36 -20.90
N GLN A 342 -28.64 4.20 -20.29
CA GLN A 342 -27.75 5.31 -19.88
C GLN A 342 -26.30 5.01 -20.26
N LEU A 343 -25.48 6.06 -20.46
CA LEU A 343 -24.01 5.90 -20.50
C LEU A 343 -23.59 5.36 -19.13
N VAL A 344 -23.04 4.14 -19.07
CA VAL A 344 -22.66 3.55 -17.78
C VAL A 344 -21.26 4.01 -17.38
N LEU A 345 -20.41 4.36 -18.34
CA LEU A 345 -19.12 5.00 -18.11
C LEU A 345 -18.82 5.85 -19.34
N PRO A 346 -18.62 7.18 -19.22
CA PRO A 346 -18.04 7.94 -20.32
C PRO A 346 -16.64 7.38 -20.60
N LEU A 347 -16.33 7.10 -21.86
CA LEU A 347 -14.97 6.84 -22.33
C LEU A 347 -14.49 8.07 -23.08
N PRO A 348 -13.77 9.00 -22.44
CA PRO A 348 -13.01 9.97 -23.18
C PRO A 348 -11.83 9.25 -23.87
N GLY A 349 -11.65 9.46 -25.18
CA GLY A 349 -10.50 8.92 -25.91
C GLY A 349 -10.78 7.73 -26.85
N ILE A 350 -11.98 7.13 -26.84
CA ILE A 350 -12.37 6.23 -27.94
C ILE A 350 -13.19 7.04 -28.94
N ARG A 351 -12.64 7.25 -30.15
CA ARG A 351 -13.39 7.82 -31.29
C ARG A 351 -14.57 6.91 -31.61
N VAL A 352 -15.73 7.17 -31.02
CA VAL A 352 -16.98 6.51 -31.41
C VAL A 352 -17.41 7.10 -32.75
N ARG A 353 -17.15 6.37 -33.83
CA ARG A 353 -17.61 6.73 -35.16
C ARG A 353 -19.11 6.42 -35.29
N LYS A 354 -19.98 7.15 -34.58
CA LYS A 354 -21.44 7.21 -34.84
C LYS A 354 -22.20 8.22 -33.96
N ASN A 355 -22.84 9.18 -34.62
CA ASN A 355 -24.03 9.98 -34.23
C ASN A 355 -24.62 9.66 -32.83
N THR A 356 -24.04 10.21 -31.77
CA THR A 356 -24.78 10.36 -30.52
C THR A 356 -24.90 11.86 -30.23
N ASN A 357 -26.08 12.39 -30.56
CA ASN A 357 -26.49 13.73 -30.16
C ASN A 357 -26.47 13.81 -28.64
N TYR A 358 -25.45 14.48 -28.10
CA TYR A 358 -25.30 14.95 -26.72
C TYR A 358 -25.30 13.85 -25.64
N PRO A 359 -24.39 13.86 -24.64
CA PRO A 359 -24.66 13.08 -23.44
C PRO A 359 -25.95 13.64 -22.83
N PRO A 360 -27.03 12.84 -22.67
CA PRO A 360 -28.18 13.25 -21.89
C PRO A 360 -27.69 13.65 -20.49
N ASN A 361 -28.48 14.42 -19.74
CA ASN A 361 -28.33 14.56 -18.29
C ASN A 361 -28.47 13.17 -17.64
N ALA A 362 -27.45 12.33 -17.79
CA ALA A 362 -27.42 10.98 -17.30
C ALA A 362 -27.04 11.07 -15.84
N TYR A 363 -27.89 10.52 -14.98
CA TYR A 363 -27.70 10.54 -13.56
C TYR A 363 -26.78 9.37 -13.19
N TYR A 364 -25.48 9.50 -13.41
CA TYR A 364 -24.50 8.40 -13.28
C TYR A 364 -24.34 7.89 -11.83
N ARG A 365 -24.81 8.66 -10.84
CA ARG A 365 -24.72 8.33 -9.41
C ARG A 365 -25.38 6.98 -9.05
N ILE A 366 -26.38 6.52 -9.78
CA ILE A 366 -27.07 5.24 -9.50
C ILE A 366 -26.20 4.00 -9.74
N TYR A 367 -25.12 4.13 -10.52
CA TYR A 367 -24.22 3.01 -10.82
C TYR A 367 -23.01 2.94 -9.88
N VAL A 368 -22.95 3.83 -8.89
CA VAL A 368 -21.92 3.88 -7.86
C VAL A 368 -22.49 3.26 -6.60
N PHE A 369 -21.98 2.09 -6.18
CA PHE A 369 -22.49 1.40 -4.99
C PHE A 369 -21.54 1.54 -3.80
N ASP A 370 -22.12 1.59 -2.60
CA ASP A 370 -21.37 1.64 -1.34
C ASP A 370 -21.13 0.22 -0.81
N ILE A 371 -19.86 -0.18 -0.68
CA ILE A 371 -19.48 -1.43 -0.02
C ILE A 371 -19.86 -1.44 1.48
N ARG A 372 -20.13 -0.29 2.11
CA ARG A 372 -20.51 -0.16 3.51
C ARG A 372 -21.97 -0.46 3.81
N ASP A 373 -22.87 -0.14 2.89
CA ASP A 373 -24.30 -0.33 3.11
C ASP A 373 -24.60 -1.83 3.14
N ASP A 374 -25.47 -2.30 4.05
CA ASP A 374 -25.87 -3.71 4.11
C ASP A 374 -26.63 -4.15 2.85
N ARG A 375 -27.17 -3.21 2.05
CA ARG A 375 -27.81 -3.50 0.75
C ARG A 375 -27.22 -2.65 -0.38
N VAL A 376 -27.17 -3.22 -1.58
CA VAL A 376 -26.95 -2.43 -2.80
C VAL A 376 -28.32 -2.10 -3.37
N HIS A 377 -28.77 -0.86 -3.15
CA HIS A 377 -29.99 -0.35 -3.76
C HIS A 377 -29.91 -0.50 -5.28
N GLU A 378 -31.03 -0.85 -5.93
CA GLU A 378 -31.13 -0.97 -7.39
C GLU A 378 -30.22 -2.04 -8.05
N ALA A 379 -29.67 -2.99 -7.28
CA ALA A 379 -28.81 -4.06 -7.80
C ALA A 379 -29.41 -4.81 -9.02
N SER A 380 -30.73 -5.08 -9.01
CA SER A 380 -31.42 -5.73 -10.14
C SER A 380 -31.46 -4.86 -11.40
N GLU A 381 -31.52 -3.54 -11.25
CA GLU A 381 -31.45 -2.59 -12.36
C GLU A 381 -30.03 -2.48 -12.90
N MET A 382 -29.02 -2.38 -12.03
CA MET A 382 -27.62 -2.39 -12.43
C MET A 382 -27.27 -3.65 -13.25
N LEU A 383 -27.69 -4.83 -12.78
CA LEU A 383 -27.49 -6.09 -13.50
C LEU A 383 -28.22 -6.13 -14.84
N ARG A 384 -29.42 -5.55 -14.93
CA ARG A 384 -30.21 -5.47 -16.16
C ARG A 384 -29.53 -4.56 -17.20
N GLU A 385 -29.04 -3.41 -16.77
CA GLU A 385 -28.32 -2.47 -17.63
C GLU A 385 -27.00 -3.06 -18.12
N TRP A 386 -26.26 -3.76 -17.23
CA TRP A 386 -25.02 -4.45 -17.60
C TRP A 386 -25.23 -5.53 -18.67
N LYS A 387 -26.25 -6.38 -18.50
CA LYS A 387 -26.57 -7.45 -19.47
C LYS A 387 -26.88 -6.91 -20.86
N LYS A 388 -27.33 -5.67 -20.95
CA LYS A 388 -27.72 -5.00 -22.19
C LYS A 388 -26.74 -3.88 -22.59
N ALA A 389 -25.55 -3.86 -21.98
CA ALA A 389 -24.52 -2.87 -22.26
C ALA A 389 -24.03 -2.98 -23.70
N VAL A 390 -23.79 -1.82 -24.32
CA VAL A 390 -23.25 -1.70 -25.67
C VAL A 390 -21.74 -1.87 -25.60
N ARG A 391 -21.23 -2.79 -26.42
CA ARG A 391 -19.80 -3.10 -26.55
C ARG A 391 -19.31 -2.63 -27.90
N MET A 392 -18.14 -2.01 -27.91
CA MET A 392 -17.36 -1.77 -29.11
C MET A 392 -16.41 -2.93 -29.32
N ASP A 393 -16.25 -3.34 -30.58
CA ASP A 393 -15.28 -4.33 -31.04
C ASP A 393 -14.22 -3.67 -31.93
N GLU A 394 -13.21 -4.45 -32.33
CA GLU A 394 -12.12 -4.04 -33.23
C GLU A 394 -12.59 -3.34 -34.52
N LYS A 395 -13.85 -3.54 -34.97
CA LYS A 395 -14.39 -2.92 -36.20
C LYS A 395 -15.01 -1.54 -35.95
N THR A 396 -15.29 -1.20 -34.69
CA THR A 396 -15.94 0.05 -34.31
C THR A 396 -14.99 1.05 -33.65
N ILE A 397 -13.88 0.57 -33.08
CA ILE A 397 -12.79 1.41 -32.57
C ILE A 397 -12.10 2.11 -33.76
N ALA A 398 -11.59 3.34 -33.58
CA ALA A 398 -10.86 4.05 -34.64
C ALA A 398 -9.64 3.25 -35.13
N VAL A 399 -8.93 3.64 -36.19
CA VAL A 399 -7.75 2.86 -36.65
C VAL A 399 -6.47 3.30 -35.94
N ASP A 400 -6.38 4.58 -35.55
CA ASP A 400 -5.28 5.14 -34.77
C ASP A 400 -5.76 5.42 -33.34
N TRP A 401 -5.50 4.47 -32.44
CA TRP A 401 -6.01 4.49 -31.06
C TRP A 401 -5.11 5.33 -30.15
N PHE A 402 -3.85 5.50 -30.54
CA PHE A 402 -2.82 6.20 -29.76
C PHE A 402 -2.95 7.72 -29.86
N ASN A 403 -3.45 8.23 -30.99
CA ASN A 403 -3.77 9.64 -31.20
C ASN A 403 -5.29 9.93 -31.16
N ALA A 404 -6.05 9.07 -30.48
CA ALA A 404 -7.50 9.21 -30.42
C ALA A 404 -7.90 10.37 -29.49
N GLY A 405 -8.10 11.55 -30.06
CA GLY A 405 -8.80 12.67 -29.42
C GLY A 405 -10.32 12.64 -29.67
N TYR A 406 -11.03 13.63 -29.12
CA TYR A 406 -12.48 13.80 -29.36
C TYR A 406 -12.81 14.04 -30.83
N ASP A 407 -14.03 13.68 -31.22
CA ASP A 407 -14.61 14.20 -32.46
C ASP A 407 -14.96 15.70 -32.34
N GLU A 408 -15.00 16.39 -33.48
CA GLU A 408 -15.21 17.84 -33.53
C GLU A 408 -16.56 18.29 -32.96
N ASN A 409 -17.61 17.46 -33.03
CA ASN A 409 -18.92 17.83 -32.48
C ASN A 409 -18.89 17.79 -30.95
N TYR A 410 -18.23 16.77 -30.38
CA TYR A 410 -18.00 16.70 -28.95
C TYR A 410 -17.10 17.85 -28.46
N LYS A 411 -16.05 18.22 -29.22
CA LYS A 411 -15.22 19.40 -28.90
C LYS A 411 -16.03 20.70 -28.86
N ALA A 412 -16.93 20.89 -29.83
CA ALA A 412 -17.81 22.05 -29.87
C ALA A 412 -18.75 22.07 -28.64
N TRP A 413 -19.41 20.95 -28.35
CA TRP A 413 -20.27 20.84 -27.17
C TRP A 413 -19.51 21.08 -25.84
N LEU A 414 -18.30 20.55 -25.73
CA LEU A 414 -17.47 20.72 -24.53
C LEU A 414 -17.09 22.20 -24.34
N LYS A 415 -16.69 22.89 -25.42
CA LYS A 415 -16.41 24.34 -25.39
C LYS A 415 -17.63 25.15 -24.93
N ASP A 416 -18.82 24.83 -25.42
CA ASP A 416 -20.06 25.51 -25.05
C ASP A 416 -20.42 25.29 -23.57
N ASN A 417 -20.12 24.10 -23.03
CA ASN A 417 -20.36 23.78 -21.61
C ASN A 417 -19.30 24.35 -20.65
N ILE A 418 -18.09 24.63 -21.13
CA ILE A 418 -17.01 25.22 -20.33
C ILE A 418 -17.26 26.69 -20.03
N GLN A 419 -18.00 27.41 -20.89
CA GLN A 419 -18.34 28.82 -20.68
C GLN A 419 -19.14 29.10 -19.38
N GLY A 420 -19.67 28.06 -18.71
CA GLY A 420 -20.33 28.16 -17.41
C GLY A 420 -19.50 27.72 -16.19
N ILE A 421 -18.31 27.12 -16.38
CA ILE A 421 -17.50 26.55 -15.29
C ILE A 421 -16.12 27.19 -15.30
N SER A 422 -16.03 28.39 -14.73
CA SER A 422 -14.74 29.04 -14.44
C SER A 422 -14.09 28.35 -13.25
N PHE A 423 -13.06 27.53 -13.47
CA PHE A 423 -12.02 27.34 -12.46
C PHE A 423 -11.06 28.53 -12.58
N PRO A 424 -11.04 29.47 -11.62
CA PRO A 424 -10.12 30.59 -11.72
C PRO A 424 -8.71 30.05 -11.48
N VAL A 425 -7.91 29.83 -12.53
CA VAL A 425 -6.49 29.54 -12.37
C VAL A 425 -5.80 30.88 -12.03
N PRO A 426 -5.27 31.08 -10.81
CA PRO A 426 -4.58 32.33 -10.49
C PRO A 426 -3.17 32.30 -11.09
N ASN A 427 -2.75 33.42 -11.69
CA ASN A 427 -1.38 33.72 -12.15
C ASN A 427 -0.29 33.67 -11.04
N ILE A 428 -0.61 33.21 -9.84
CA ILE A 428 0.21 33.34 -8.61
C ILE A 428 1.25 32.20 -8.48
N TYR A 429 1.04 31.05 -9.12
CA TYR A 429 1.86 29.84 -8.91
C TYR A 429 3.34 30.00 -9.29
N ARG A 430 3.69 30.87 -10.24
CA ARG A 430 5.11 31.14 -10.60
C ARG A 430 5.94 31.74 -9.46
N SER A 431 5.31 32.47 -8.53
CA SER A 431 6.03 33.12 -7.41
C SER A 431 6.10 32.27 -6.14
N VAL A 432 5.28 31.21 -6.05
CA VAL A 432 5.20 30.28 -4.92
C VAL A 432 6.21 29.13 -5.09
N GLU A 433 6.47 28.71 -6.34
CA GLU A 433 7.49 27.69 -6.67
C GLU A 433 8.87 28.02 -6.07
N ASP A 434 9.31 29.28 -6.10
CA ASP A 434 10.63 29.69 -5.61
C ASP A 434 10.79 29.59 -4.08
N LYS A 435 9.71 29.79 -3.32
CA LYS A 435 9.75 29.76 -1.85
C LYS A 435 9.51 28.36 -1.29
N GLU A 436 8.57 27.60 -1.87
CA GLU A 436 8.29 26.22 -1.44
C GLU A 436 9.42 25.26 -1.84
N SER A 437 10.00 25.44 -3.04
CA SER A 437 11.19 24.67 -3.45
C SER A 437 12.39 24.97 -2.55
N LYS A 438 12.56 26.22 -2.10
CA LYS A 438 13.62 26.59 -1.15
C LYS A 438 13.43 25.92 0.22
N ALA A 439 12.21 25.95 0.76
CA ALA A 439 11.89 25.27 2.02
C ALA A 439 12.05 23.74 1.93
N LEU A 440 11.75 23.13 0.77
CA LEU A 440 11.96 21.70 0.53
C LEU A 440 13.42 21.32 0.38
N ILE A 441 14.26 22.18 -0.21
CA ILE A 441 15.71 22.00 -0.23
C ILE A 441 16.27 22.04 1.20
N GLU A 442 15.86 23.02 2.01
CA GLU A 442 16.24 23.13 3.42
C GLU A 442 15.76 21.89 4.22
N LEU A 443 14.52 21.43 4.02
CA LEU A 443 14.00 20.21 4.64
C LEU A 443 14.78 18.95 4.21
N ARG A 444 15.23 18.90 2.94
CA ARG A 444 16.04 17.79 2.40
C ARG A 444 17.42 17.77 3.03
N GLU A 445 18.04 18.92 3.26
CA GLU A 445 19.32 19.02 3.97
C GLU A 445 19.15 18.54 5.42
N VAL A 446 18.13 19.03 6.12
CA VAL A 446 17.82 18.61 7.50
C VAL A 446 17.54 17.11 7.57
N LYS A 447 16.81 16.54 6.61
CA LYS A 447 16.52 15.09 6.57
C LYS A 447 17.78 14.26 6.29
N LYS A 448 18.66 14.73 5.40
CA LYS A 448 19.96 14.08 5.15
C LYS A 448 20.86 14.12 6.38
N GLU A 449 20.90 15.24 7.08
CA GLU A 449 21.61 15.38 8.35
C GLU A 449 21.04 14.45 9.42
N ALA A 450 19.71 14.41 9.57
CA ALA A 450 19.04 13.51 10.50
C ALA A 450 19.31 12.02 10.17
N GLN A 451 19.30 11.64 8.90
CA GLN A 451 19.64 10.28 8.47
C GLN A 451 21.10 9.95 8.75
N LYS A 452 22.02 10.90 8.53
CA LYS A 452 23.45 10.74 8.84
C LYS A 452 23.65 10.54 10.34
N MET A 453 23.02 11.37 11.18
CA MET A 453 23.05 11.23 12.63
C MET A 453 22.43 9.91 13.10
N HIS A 454 21.34 9.46 12.47
CA HIS A 454 20.71 8.17 12.81
C HIS A 454 21.59 6.98 12.45
N ASN A 455 22.23 6.99 11.28
CA ASN A 455 23.17 5.96 10.88
C ASN A 455 24.42 5.94 11.78
N GLU A 456 24.89 7.12 12.21
CA GLU A 456 26.00 7.24 13.17
C GLU A 456 25.60 6.70 14.56
N PHE A 457 24.37 6.97 15.00
CA PHE A 457 23.79 6.40 16.21
C PHE A 457 23.71 4.86 16.14
N LEU A 458 23.24 4.29 15.03
CA LEU A 458 23.18 2.84 14.84
C LEU A 458 24.58 2.22 14.82
N ARG A 459 25.55 2.85 14.16
CA ARG A 459 26.95 2.41 14.16
C ARG A 459 27.51 2.36 15.59
N LYS A 460 27.23 3.40 16.39
CA LYS A 460 27.64 3.45 17.79
C LYS A 460 26.94 2.39 18.64
N GLN A 461 25.66 2.11 18.37
CA GLN A 461 24.93 1.04 19.05
C GLN A 461 25.50 -0.35 18.73
N GLU A 462 25.94 -0.58 17.49
CA GLU A 462 26.61 -1.83 17.10
C GLU A 462 27.99 -1.94 17.77
N GLU A 463 28.76 -0.85 17.85
CA GLU A 463 30.02 -0.79 18.61
C GLU A 463 29.80 -1.11 20.10
N ASP A 464 28.79 -0.51 20.72
CA ASP A 464 28.43 -0.75 22.12
C ASP A 464 27.98 -2.21 22.34
N LYS A 465 27.29 -2.81 21.36
CA LYS A 465 26.90 -4.22 21.38
C LYS A 465 28.12 -5.15 21.33
N TYR A 466 29.10 -4.88 20.46
CA TYR A 466 30.34 -5.64 20.41
C TYR A 466 31.15 -5.50 21.71
N ALA A 467 31.20 -4.30 22.29
CA ALA A 467 31.83 -4.09 23.59
C ALA A 467 31.12 -4.88 24.71
N PHE A 468 29.78 -4.90 24.70
CA PHE A 468 28.99 -5.66 25.66
C PHE A 468 29.16 -7.18 25.52
N GLU A 469 29.24 -7.71 24.28
CA GLU A 469 29.54 -9.12 24.02
C GLU A 469 30.94 -9.51 24.54
N SER A 470 31.94 -8.64 24.34
CA SER A 470 33.30 -8.84 24.88
C SER A 470 33.31 -8.86 26.41
N VAL A 471 32.64 -7.93 27.07
CA VAL A 471 32.52 -7.90 28.55
C VAL A 471 31.76 -9.14 29.05
N THR A 472 30.75 -9.61 28.33
CA THR A 472 29.99 -10.81 28.67
C THR A 472 30.89 -12.06 28.59
N GLN A 473 31.72 -12.19 27.56
CA GLN A 473 32.69 -13.27 27.44
C GLN A 473 33.73 -13.24 28.58
N GLU A 474 34.23 -12.06 28.95
CA GLU A 474 35.13 -11.92 30.11
C GLU A 474 34.47 -12.37 31.42
N LEU A 475 33.21 -11.98 31.63
CA LEU A 475 32.43 -12.41 32.81
C LEU A 475 32.20 -13.91 32.84
N GLU A 476 31.92 -14.54 31.70
CA GLU A 476 31.77 -16.00 31.59
C GLU A 476 33.09 -16.73 31.89
N SER A 477 34.23 -16.22 31.40
CA SER A 477 35.56 -16.74 31.72
C SER A 477 35.84 -16.68 33.23
N LEU A 478 35.61 -15.51 33.86
CA LEU A 478 35.82 -15.34 35.30
C LEU A 478 34.90 -16.26 36.13
N ARG A 479 33.67 -16.47 35.66
CA ARG A 479 32.72 -17.39 36.30
C ARG A 479 33.21 -18.84 36.22
N SER A 480 33.81 -19.23 35.10
CA SER A 480 34.43 -20.56 34.93
C SER A 480 35.59 -20.75 35.91
N ASP A 481 36.53 -19.79 35.96
CA ASP A 481 37.69 -19.83 36.85
C ASP A 481 37.28 -19.94 38.34
N LEU A 482 36.24 -19.20 38.74
CA LEU A 482 35.68 -19.27 40.09
C LEU A 482 35.06 -20.65 40.37
N GLY A 483 34.43 -21.26 39.37
CA GLY A 483 33.88 -22.61 39.44
C GLY A 483 34.96 -23.65 39.70
N GLU A 484 36.08 -23.58 38.98
CA GLU A 484 37.23 -24.47 39.19
C GLU A 484 37.84 -24.31 40.58
N LEU A 485 37.98 -23.07 41.05
CA LEU A 485 38.48 -22.80 42.40
C LEU A 485 37.58 -23.42 43.48
N ASN A 486 36.26 -23.30 43.32
CA ASN A 486 35.30 -23.90 44.26
C ASN A 486 35.38 -25.44 44.27
N LEU A 487 35.50 -26.07 43.10
CA LEU A 487 35.68 -27.53 43.01
C LEU A 487 36.97 -27.98 43.70
N TRP A 488 38.05 -27.22 43.51
CA TRP A 488 39.33 -27.50 44.17
C TRP A 488 39.24 -27.34 45.70
N ILE A 489 38.57 -26.30 46.20
CA ILE A 489 38.35 -26.10 47.64
C ILE A 489 37.55 -27.27 48.24
N GLU A 490 36.47 -27.71 47.58
CA GLU A 490 35.68 -28.85 48.05
C GLU A 490 36.47 -30.17 48.00
N ASP A 491 37.30 -30.41 46.97
CA ASP A 491 38.22 -31.57 46.95
C ASP A 491 39.14 -31.57 48.19
N LYS A 492 39.76 -30.43 48.51
CA LYS A 492 40.66 -30.31 49.67
C LYS A 492 39.93 -30.48 50.99
N LYS A 493 38.75 -29.87 51.13
CA LYS A 493 37.90 -30.04 52.31
C LYS A 493 37.50 -31.51 52.51
N ASN A 494 37.13 -32.22 51.44
CA ASN A 494 36.79 -33.64 51.51
C ASN A 494 38.00 -34.52 51.85
N GLY A 495 39.19 -34.18 51.37
CA GLY A 495 40.44 -34.81 51.80
C GLY A 495 40.70 -34.62 53.30
N MET A 496 40.48 -33.41 53.83
CA MET A 496 40.65 -33.11 55.26
C MET A 496 39.67 -33.86 56.17
N CYS A 497 38.44 -34.12 55.72
CA CYS A 497 37.45 -34.87 56.51
C CYS A 497 37.87 -36.33 56.80
N ARG A 498 38.89 -36.88 56.12
CA ARG A 498 39.35 -38.27 56.26
C ARG A 498 40.63 -38.45 57.10
N GLU A 499 41.18 -37.38 57.67
CA GLU A 499 42.48 -37.39 58.37
C GLU A 499 42.39 -37.02 59.87
N ASP A 500 43.38 -37.45 60.65
CA ASP A 500 43.47 -37.29 62.12
C ASP A 500 43.80 -35.85 62.56
N TRP A 501 43.41 -35.45 63.78
CA TRP A 501 43.31 -34.04 64.21
C TRP A 501 44.65 -33.28 64.32
N GLU A 502 45.76 -33.95 64.62
CA GLU A 502 47.08 -33.30 64.69
C GLU A 502 47.71 -33.03 63.31
N GLU A 503 47.35 -33.81 62.28
CA GLU A 503 47.79 -33.62 60.89
C GLU A 503 47.03 -32.43 60.25
N LYS A 504 45.76 -32.22 60.64
CA LYS A 504 44.90 -31.12 60.18
C LYS A 504 45.46 -29.74 60.49
N GLY A 505 46.03 -29.53 61.67
CA GLY A 505 46.59 -28.25 62.09
C GLY A 505 47.76 -27.79 61.21
N ARG A 506 48.77 -28.65 61.02
CA ARG A 506 49.96 -28.35 60.20
C ARG A 506 49.65 -28.19 58.71
N ARG A 507 48.69 -28.94 58.17
CA ARG A 507 48.30 -28.80 56.75
C ARG A 507 47.41 -27.60 56.50
N SER A 508 46.59 -27.16 57.46
CA SER A 508 45.73 -25.98 57.28
C SER A 508 46.51 -24.71 56.95
N GLU A 509 47.69 -24.53 57.55
CA GLU A 509 48.61 -23.42 57.27
C GLU A 509 49.25 -23.55 55.87
N GLY A 510 49.62 -24.77 55.47
CA GLY A 510 50.10 -25.07 54.11
C GLY A 510 49.02 -24.86 53.03
N TYR A 511 47.76 -25.18 53.31
CA TYR A 511 46.65 -24.95 52.39
C TYR A 511 46.30 -23.46 52.27
N LEU A 512 46.37 -22.68 53.36
CA LEU A 512 46.23 -21.23 53.31
C LEU A 512 47.30 -20.60 52.41
N LEU A 513 48.55 -21.04 52.53
CA LEU A 513 49.65 -20.61 51.66
C LEU A 513 49.42 -21.01 50.19
N MET A 514 48.90 -22.22 49.93
CA MET A 514 48.57 -22.65 48.56
C MET A 514 47.37 -21.89 47.96
N ILE A 515 46.35 -21.59 48.76
CA ILE A 515 45.21 -20.74 48.34
C ILE A 515 45.73 -19.35 47.99
N GLN A 516 46.58 -18.77 48.85
CA GLN A 516 47.17 -17.46 48.60
C GLN A 516 48.04 -17.46 47.33
N TYR A 517 48.85 -18.49 47.12
CA TYR A 517 49.65 -18.67 45.91
C TYR A 517 48.77 -18.82 44.66
N ARG A 518 47.69 -19.60 44.72
CA ARG A 518 46.78 -19.80 43.59
C ARG A 518 46.00 -18.52 43.27
N LEU A 519 45.58 -17.78 44.28
CA LEU A 519 44.95 -16.46 44.11
C LEU A 519 45.92 -15.49 43.42
N GLN A 520 47.18 -15.44 43.87
CA GLN A 520 48.21 -14.60 43.25
C GLN A 520 48.49 -15.01 41.80
N HIS A 521 48.51 -16.31 41.50
CA HIS A 521 48.70 -16.82 40.15
C HIS A 521 47.54 -16.43 39.22
N LEU A 522 46.29 -16.59 39.67
CA LEU A 522 45.11 -16.16 38.91
C LEU A 522 45.07 -14.65 38.69
N MET A 523 45.44 -13.86 39.71
CA MET A 523 45.60 -12.40 39.56
C MET A 523 46.68 -12.04 38.54
N ALA A 524 47.80 -12.77 38.50
CA ALA A 524 48.88 -12.54 37.55
C ALA A 524 48.49 -12.93 36.11
N GLN A 525 47.72 -14.01 35.93
CA GLN A 525 47.19 -14.41 34.63
C GLN A 525 46.17 -13.39 34.09
N ASN A 526 45.25 -12.91 34.92
CA ASN A 526 44.29 -11.86 34.57
C ASN A 526 45.00 -10.52 34.22
N LYS A 527 46.12 -10.22 34.90
CA LYS A 527 46.93 -9.04 34.57
C LYS A 527 47.67 -9.17 33.24
N ARG A 528 48.07 -10.39 32.83
CA ARG A 528 48.69 -10.66 31.52
C ARG A 528 47.67 -10.62 30.38
N SER A 529 46.48 -11.19 30.55
CA SER A 529 45.43 -11.14 29.51
C SER A 529 44.99 -9.71 29.21
N LYS A 530 44.92 -8.83 30.22
CA LYS A 530 44.64 -7.39 30.04
C LYS A 530 45.76 -6.59 29.35
N LEU A 531 46.99 -7.11 29.30
CA LEU A 531 48.12 -6.47 28.61
C LEU A 531 48.24 -6.93 27.14
N GLU A 532 47.72 -8.11 26.81
CA GLU A 532 47.71 -8.65 25.44
C GLU A 532 46.49 -8.18 24.63
N ALA A 533 45.38 -7.82 25.28
CA ALA A 533 44.28 -7.06 24.69
C ALA A 533 44.67 -5.56 24.60
N GLY A 534 45.40 -5.18 23.55
CA GLY A 534 45.81 -3.78 23.31
C GLY A 534 44.64 -2.79 23.17
N PRO A 535 44.88 -1.48 23.31
CA PRO A 535 43.82 -0.47 23.28
C PRO A 535 43.19 -0.40 21.88
N SER A 536 41.90 -0.76 21.77
CA SER A 536 41.11 -0.47 20.57
C SER A 536 40.96 1.05 20.46
N GLY A 537 41.62 1.62 19.45
CA GLY A 537 41.74 3.05 19.24
C GLY A 537 40.38 3.74 19.06
N THR A 538 40.13 4.76 19.88
CA THR A 538 39.27 5.88 19.54
C THR A 538 40.13 6.97 18.90
N SER A 539 39.98 7.15 17.59
CA SER A 539 40.25 8.40 16.87
C SER A 539 39.10 8.69 15.93
#